data_AF-A0A345WNH7-F1
#
_entry.id   AF-A0A345WNH7-F1
#
_cell.length_a   1.000
_cell.length_b   1.000
_cell.length_c   1.000
_cell.angle_alpha   90.00
_cell.angle_beta   90.00
_cell.angle_gamma   90.00
#
_symmetry.space_group_name_H-M   'P 1'
#
loop_
_entity.id
_entity.type
_entity.pdbx_description
1 polymer ?
#
loop_
_entity_poly.entity_id
_entity_poly.type
_entity_poly.pdbx_seq_one_letter_code
_entity_poly.pdbx_strand_id
1 'polypeptide(L)' 'MPDLSIEVDDLTAVHARLIAAGYAIVYGPVHETWGVRRFFARDPFGRLLNILSHAAACRRTSCVSCGI' A
#
# COMPACT_ATOMS: atom_id res chain seq x y z
N MET A 1 -0.07 17.74 0.00
CA MET A 1 -1.30 16.96 -0.27
C MET A 1 -1.00 16.07 -1.48
N PRO A 2 -1.26 14.75 -1.45
CA PRO A 2 -1.08 13.91 -2.63
C PRO A 2 -2.11 14.29 -3.71
N ASP A 3 -1.70 14.19 -4.97
CA ASP A 3 -2.57 14.48 -6.11
C ASP A 3 -3.56 13.34 -6.38
N LEU A 4 -3.16 12.10 -6.04
CA LEU A 4 -3.96 10.91 -6.24
C LEU A 4 -3.72 9.90 -5.11
N SER A 5 -4.79 9.28 -4.61
CA SER A 5 -4.73 8.17 -3.67
C SER A 5 -5.23 6.89 -4.32
N ILE A 6 -4.46 5.81 -4.20
CA ILE A 6 -4.77 4.49 -4.75
C ILE A 6 -4.77 3.48 -3.61
N GLU A 7 -5.89 2.80 -3.41
CA GLU A 7 -5.97 1.66 -2.51
C GLU A 7 -5.62 0.37 -3.26
N VAL A 8 -4.77 -0.46 -2.66
CA VAL A 8 -4.30 -1.72 -3.22
C VAL A 8 -4.44 -2.86 -2.21
N ASP A 9 -4.64 -4.08 -2.71
CA ASP A 9 -4.71 -5.28 -1.87
C ASP A 9 -3.35 -5.69 -1.31
N ASP A 10 -2.27 -5.59 -2.11
CA ASP A 10 -0.92 -5.96 -1.69
C ASP A 10 0.05 -4.80 -1.90
N LEU A 11 0.26 -4.04 -0.81
CA LEU A 11 1.20 -2.92 -0.80
C LEU A 11 2.64 -3.37 -1.08
N THR A 12 3.04 -4.56 -0.61
CA THR A 12 4.42 -5.06 -0.73
C THR A 12 4.74 -5.36 -2.19
N ALA A 13 3.84 -6.06 -2.87
CA ALA A 13 4.00 -6.40 -4.28
C ALA A 13 4.05 -5.14 -5.16
N VAL A 14 3.18 -4.16 -4.90
CA VAL A 14 3.18 -2.89 -5.65
C VAL A 14 4.46 -2.09 -5.38
N HIS A 15 4.88 -2.00 -4.12
CA HIS A 15 6.11 -1.31 -3.75
C HIS A 15 7.35 -1.91 -4.44
N ALA A 16 7.47 -3.25 -4.44
CA ALA A 16 8.57 -3.94 -5.12
C ALA A 16 8.57 -3.69 -6.63
N ARG A 17 7.40 -3.70 -7.28
CA ARG A 17 7.26 -3.38 -8.71
C ARG A 17 7.67 -1.95 -9.04
N LEU A 18 7.29 -0.99 -8.19
CA LEU A 18 7.65 0.40 -8.39
C LEU A 18 9.16 0.64 -8.22
N ILE A 19 9.80 -0.01 -7.25
CA ILE A 19 11.26 0.01 -7.10
C ILE A 19 11.93 -0.60 -8.33
N ALA A 20 11.47 -1.78 -8.78
CA ALA A 20 12.04 -2.46 -9.95
C ALA A 20 11.87 -1.65 -11.25
N ALA A 21 10.80 -0.87 -11.36
CA ALA A 21 10.55 0.03 -12.47
C ALA A 21 11.23 1.41 -12.33
N GLY A 22 12.00 1.65 -11.25
CA GLY A 22 12.77 2.88 -11.06
C GLY A 22 11.96 4.10 -10.61
N TYR A 23 10.75 3.90 -10.07
CA TYR A 23 9.97 5.01 -9.51
C TYR A 23 10.56 5.51 -8.20
N ALA A 24 10.53 6.82 -7.99
CA ALA A 24 11.04 7.43 -6.77
C ALA A 24 10.04 7.28 -5.61
N ILE A 25 10.41 6.52 -4.59
CA ILE A 25 9.64 6.40 -3.35
C ILE A 25 10.02 7.56 -2.44
N VAL A 26 9.06 8.46 -2.18
CA VAL A 26 9.27 9.70 -1.42
C VAL A 26 9.09 9.48 0.08
N TYR A 27 8.23 8.53 0.47
CA TYR A 27 7.92 8.25 1.86
C TYR A 27 7.36 6.84 2.03
N GLY A 28 7.61 6.21 3.17
CA GLY A 28 7.14 4.86 3.47
C GLY A 28 8.01 3.76 2.84
N PRO A 29 7.55 2.49 2.86
CA PRO A 29 6.28 2.01 3.38
C PRO A 29 6.20 2.01 4.90
N VAL A 30 5.18 2.66 5.46
CA VAL A 30 4.93 2.74 6.90
C VAL A 30 3.58 2.12 7.25
N HIS A 31 3.50 1.50 8.43
CA HIS A 31 2.24 1.11 9.05
C HIS A 31 1.77 2.26 9.92
N GLU A 32 0.59 2.78 9.62
CA GLU A 32 -0.02 3.84 10.40
C GLU A 32 -0.85 3.23 11.53
N THR A 33 -0.92 3.93 12.66
CA THR A 33 -1.54 3.44 13.90
C THR A 33 -3.05 3.18 13.76
N TRP A 34 -3.69 3.73 12.74
CA TRP A 34 -5.11 3.53 12.42
C TRP A 34 -5.37 2.35 11.47
N GLY A 35 -4.38 1.45 11.26
CA GLY A 35 -4.60 0.16 10.60
C GLY A 35 -4.44 0.15 9.09
N VAL A 36 -3.84 1.19 8.51
CA VAL A 36 -3.47 1.21 7.09
C VAL A 36 -1.96 1.17 6.93
N ARG A 37 -1.49 0.55 5.85
CA ARG A 37 -0.10 0.61 5.43
C ARG A 37 -0.02 1.42 4.15
N ARG A 38 0.86 2.40 4.07
CA ARG A 38 0.98 3.25 2.88
C ARG A 38 2.40 3.69 2.58
N PHE A 39 2.63 4.08 1.33
CA PHE A 39 3.84 4.75 0.87
C PHE A 39 3.48 5.79 -0.20
N PHE A 40 4.39 6.73 -0.43
CA PHE A 40 4.23 7.74 -1.47
C PHE A 40 5.28 7.55 -2.55
N ALA A 41 4.85 7.62 -3.80
CA ALA A 41 5.73 7.53 -4.97
C ALA A 41 5.56 8.78 -5.85
N ARG A 42 6.62 9.11 -6.59
CA ARG A 42 6.57 10.07 -7.68
C ARG A 42 6.49 9.35 -9.01
N ASP A 43 5.52 9.75 -9.79
CA ASP A 43 5.44 9.42 -11.21
C ASP A 43 6.46 10.26 -12.02
N PRO A 44 6.94 9.78 -13.17
CA PRO A 44 7.70 10.56 -14.16
C PRO A 44 7.20 11.99 -14.43
N PHE A 45 5.89 12.25 -14.36
CA PHE A 45 5.32 13.60 -14.49
C PHE A 45 5.40 14.43 -13.20
N GLY A 46 6.06 13.94 -12.15
CA GLY A 46 6.29 14.63 -10.89
C GLY A 46 5.11 14.60 -9.91
N ARG A 47 4.03 13.88 -10.22
CA ARG A 47 2.83 13.78 -9.38
C ARG A 47 3.08 12.93 -8.14
N LEU A 48 2.54 13.36 -6.99
CA LEU A 48 2.68 12.64 -5.74
C LEU A 48 1.52 11.65 -5.56
N LEU A 49 1.84 10.37 -5.68
CA LEU A 49 0.91 9.26 -5.52
C LEU A 49 0.94 8.76 -4.09
N ASN A 50 -0.23 8.66 -3.45
CA ASN A 50 -0.41 8.01 -2.16
C ASN A 50 -0.94 6.60 -2.39
N ILE A 51 -0.12 5.58 -2.18
CA ILE A 51 -0.52 4.18 -2.33
C ILE A 51 -0.71 3.59 -0.95
N LEU A 52 -1.91 3.10 -0.66
CA LEU A 52 -2.28 2.57 0.64
C LEU A 52 -2.95 1.19 0.52
N SER A 53 -2.89 0.44 1.59
CA SER A 53 -3.54 -0.86 1.72
C SER A 53 -4.07 -0.98 3.14
N HIS A 54 -5.29 -1.47 3.27
CA HIS A 54 -5.83 -1.85 4.57
C HIS A 54 -5.20 -3.18 4.98
N ALA A 55 -4.71 -3.27 6.23
CA ALA A 55 -4.37 -4.57 6.80
C ALA A 55 -5.68 -5.37 6.83
N ALA A 56 -5.82 -6.31 5.91
CA ALA A 56 -7.07 -7.01 5.70
C ALA A 56 -7.52 -7.64 7.02
N ALA A 57 -8.66 -7.18 7.55
CA ALA A 57 -9.43 -8.00 8.47
C ALA A 57 -9.78 -9.28 7.71
N CYS A 58 -9.19 -10.41 8.14
CA CYS A 58 -9.50 -11.78 7.75
C CYS A 58 -10.32 -11.90 6.44
N ARG A 59 -9.64 -11.90 5.28
CA ARG A 59 -10.29 -12.20 4.01
C ARG A 59 -10.69 -13.68 4.03
N ARG A 60 -11.99 -13.93 4.26
CA ARG A 60 -12.65 -15.23 4.18
C ARG A 60 -12.35 -15.91 2.84
N THR A 61 -11.39 -16.82 2.81
CA THR A 61 -11.46 -18.02 1.96
C THR A 61 -10.70 -19.25 2.51
N SER A 62 -10.10 -19.17 3.70
CA SER A 62 -9.75 -20.36 4.47
C SER A 62 -9.71 -20.02 5.95
N CYS A 63 -10.89 -19.95 6.56
CA CYS A 63 -11.03 -19.78 8.01
C CYS A 63 -11.61 -21.08 8.55
N VAL A 64 -10.75 -22.07 8.77
CA VAL A 64 -11.07 -23.29 9.54
C VAL A 64 -10.49 -23.12 10.94
N SER A 65 -10.82 -22.03 11.63
CA SER A 65 -10.59 -21.84 13.07
C SER A 65 -11.05 -20.44 13.52
N CYS A 66 -12.36 -20.22 13.51
CA CYS A 66 -12.96 -19.30 14.48
C CYS A 66 -13.72 -20.19 15.47
N GLY A 67 -13.03 -20.56 16.55
CA GLY A 67 -13.58 -21.33 17.65
C GLY A 67 -13.24 -20.60 18.94
N ILE A 68 -14.18 -19.78 19.40
CA ILE A 68 -14.46 -19.43 20.80
C ILE A 68 -15.98 -19.49 20.93
#